data_AF-A0A0Q4BD15-F1
#
_entry.id   AF-A0A0Q4BD15-F1
#
_cell.length_a   1.000
_cell.length_b   1.000
_cell.length_c   1.000
_cell.angle_alpha   90.00
_cell.angle_beta   90.00
_cell.angle_gamma   90.00
#
_symmetry.space_group_name_H-M   'P 1'
#
loop_
_entity.id
_entity.type
_entity.pdbx_description
1 polymer ?
#
loop_
_entity_poly.entity_id
_entity_poly.type
_entity_poly.pdbx_seq_one_letter_code
_entity_poly.pdbx_strand_id
1 'polypeptide(L)'
;MILIYSANGLRGNVFGAMGSRIGTAMHLGTFSISFKKGSVLRSNVEGAMALTMITSVVVGIVGWIIGVAFFSDQSPIDIYMFIFISMMGALLAGLMVVVINMVIAYVGFKREWDVDNITAPLIAAAGDVATVPTIFLAAWMCLNMDGIVIYVALTALLILTLIMTGTILMRKNRRRKKDEAKRIITESLPVLTVCIFIGILAGTIVETQTANLVAYPVLLVLLPAFLNQGNALSGILTSRFSTMMHMGTLGVRKYPPIETYNNFAVNYVLGIITFAYVGVAAFLVSPQTMPFHEVLLLVLTAGMLSATVINLLSYYVASAAVRFGLDPDDQSIPVTSSTMDVVNASIIISLIRLTLL
;
A
#
# COMPACT_ATOMS: atom_id res chain seq x y z
N MET A 1 11.89 -13.34 -1.70
CA MET A 1 11.76 -11.91 -1.37
C MET A 1 10.78 -11.16 -2.29
N ILE A 2 10.72 -11.47 -3.59
CA ILE A 2 9.87 -10.80 -4.60
C ILE A 2 8.38 -10.69 -4.20
N LEU A 3 7.81 -11.78 -3.66
CA LEU A 3 6.42 -11.79 -3.19
C LEU A 3 6.19 -10.86 -1.99
N ILE A 4 7.18 -10.68 -1.12
CA ILE A 4 7.01 -9.93 0.12
C ILE A 4 6.82 -8.45 -0.19
N TYR A 5 7.68 -7.85 -1.02
CA TYR A 5 7.56 -6.44 -1.40
C TYR A 5 6.26 -6.13 -2.14
N SER A 6 5.91 -6.96 -3.13
CA SER A 6 4.67 -6.79 -3.91
C SER A 6 3.42 -7.00 -3.06
N ALA A 7 3.37 -8.05 -2.25
CA ALA A 7 2.23 -8.32 -1.37
C ALA A 7 2.07 -7.26 -0.28
N ASN A 8 3.17 -6.68 0.22
CA ASN A 8 3.13 -5.65 1.24
C ASN A 8 2.60 -4.32 0.68
N GLY A 9 3.13 -3.86 -0.46
CA GLY A 9 2.67 -2.65 -1.13
C GLY A 9 1.17 -2.70 -1.47
N LEU A 10 0.66 -3.85 -1.91
CA LEU A 10 -0.77 -3.99 -2.24
C LEU A 10 -1.70 -3.88 -1.05
N ARG A 11 -1.25 -4.26 0.15
CA ARG A 11 -2.06 -4.12 1.36
C ARG A 11 -2.18 -2.64 1.73
N GLY A 12 -1.06 -1.91 1.65
CA GLY A 12 -1.07 -0.45 1.74
C GLY A 12 -2.02 0.17 0.73
N ASN A 13 -2.00 -0.28 -0.53
CA ASN A 13 -2.87 0.23 -1.58
C ASN A 13 -4.36 -0.02 -1.30
N VAL A 14 -4.75 -1.25 -0.96
CA VAL A 14 -6.15 -1.62 -0.75
C VAL A 14 -6.70 -1.00 0.54
N PHE A 15 -5.99 -1.13 1.65
CA PHE A 15 -6.46 -0.68 2.95
C PHE A 15 -6.26 0.83 3.15
N GLY A 16 -5.22 1.41 2.55
CA GLY A 16 -5.03 2.87 2.49
C GLY A 16 -6.16 3.55 1.72
N ALA A 17 -6.52 3.04 0.54
CA ALA A 17 -7.68 3.52 -0.22
C ALA A 17 -8.99 3.34 0.55
N MET A 18 -9.19 2.19 1.22
CA MET A 18 -10.32 1.97 2.12
C MET A 18 -10.41 3.05 3.20
N GLY A 19 -9.27 3.38 3.82
CA GLY A 19 -9.21 4.37 4.86
C GLY A 19 -9.44 5.80 4.35
N SER A 20 -8.94 6.15 3.16
CA SER A 20 -9.24 7.44 2.51
C SER A 20 -10.73 7.59 2.21
N ARG A 21 -11.37 6.56 1.63
CA ARG A 21 -12.83 6.56 1.40
C ARG A 21 -13.63 6.76 2.70
N ILE A 22 -13.15 6.16 3.80
CA ILE A 22 -13.76 6.34 5.12
C ILE A 22 -13.56 7.77 5.62
N GLY A 23 -12.37 8.35 5.46
CA GLY A 23 -12.07 9.73 5.83
C GLY A 23 -12.89 10.75 5.05
N THR A 24 -12.93 10.63 3.73
CA THR A 24 -13.83 11.41 2.87
C THR A 24 -15.28 11.30 3.33
N ALA A 25 -15.76 10.09 3.64
CA ALA A 25 -17.13 9.90 4.11
C ALA A 25 -17.41 10.58 5.47
N MET A 26 -16.43 10.66 6.37
CA MET A 26 -16.53 11.39 7.63
C MET A 26 -16.62 12.90 7.40
N HIS A 27 -15.74 13.45 6.56
CA HIS A 27 -15.75 14.87 6.18
C HIS A 27 -17.04 15.28 5.45
N LEU A 28 -17.59 14.39 4.63
CA LEU A 28 -18.89 14.60 3.97
C LEU A 28 -20.11 14.39 4.90
N GLY A 29 -19.91 13.98 6.17
CA GLY A 29 -20.99 13.72 7.11
C GLY A 29 -21.88 12.51 6.76
N THR A 30 -21.39 11.62 5.89
CA THR A 30 -22.14 10.43 5.43
C THR A 30 -21.73 9.14 6.16
N PHE A 31 -20.63 9.20 6.92
CA PHE A 31 -20.13 8.07 7.69
C PHE A 31 -20.98 7.77 8.92
N SER A 32 -21.17 6.49 9.20
CA SER A 32 -21.77 6.00 10.45
C SER A 32 -21.16 4.66 10.84
N ILE A 33 -21.02 4.42 12.14
CA ILE A 33 -20.55 3.15 12.69
C ILE A 33 -21.69 2.14 12.61
N SER A 34 -21.85 1.51 11.45
CA SER A 34 -22.92 0.55 11.18
C SER A 34 -22.44 -0.52 10.21
N PHE A 35 -22.82 -1.77 10.47
CA PHE A 35 -22.65 -2.91 9.54
C PHE A 35 -23.94 -3.27 8.81
N LYS A 36 -24.94 -2.38 8.82
CA LYS A 36 -26.17 -2.60 8.05
C LYS A 36 -25.87 -2.60 6.55
N LYS A 37 -26.67 -3.34 5.78
CA LYS A 37 -26.55 -3.36 4.32
C LYS A 37 -26.65 -1.93 3.76
N GLY A 38 -25.66 -1.54 2.96
CA GLY A 38 -25.57 -0.19 2.38
C GLY A 38 -24.86 0.86 3.26
N SER A 39 -24.29 0.47 4.40
CA SER A 39 -23.39 1.34 5.17
C SER A 39 -22.04 1.49 4.47
N VAL A 40 -21.43 2.68 4.60
CA VAL A 40 -20.10 2.99 4.05
C VAL A 40 -19.05 2.01 4.57
N LEU A 41 -19.06 1.76 5.88
CA LEU A 41 -18.08 0.88 6.54
C LEU A 41 -18.15 -0.54 5.98
N ARG A 42 -19.35 -1.13 5.90
CA ARG A 42 -19.53 -2.49 5.38
C ARG A 42 -19.10 -2.60 3.92
N SER A 43 -19.52 -1.66 3.08
CA SER A 43 -19.17 -1.70 1.65
C SER A 43 -17.66 -1.61 1.43
N ASN A 44 -16.98 -0.79 2.23
CA ASN A 44 -15.53 -0.66 2.24
C ASN A 44 -14.82 -1.94 2.70
N VAL A 45 -15.29 -2.57 3.78
CA VAL A 45 -14.74 -3.84 4.27
C VAL A 45 -14.96 -4.97 3.24
N GLU A 46 -16.17 -5.09 2.69
CA GLU A 46 -16.48 -6.12 1.68
C GLU A 46 -15.66 -5.91 0.40
N GLY A 47 -15.56 -4.67 -0.09
CA GLY A 47 -14.75 -4.32 -1.26
C GLY A 47 -13.26 -4.55 -1.04
N ALA A 48 -12.71 -4.13 0.10
CA ALA A 48 -11.31 -4.32 0.43
C ALA A 48 -10.95 -5.81 0.54
N MET A 49 -11.74 -6.60 1.27
CA MET A 49 -11.49 -8.05 1.39
C MET A 49 -11.57 -8.77 0.04
N ALA A 50 -12.55 -8.44 -0.79
CA ALA A 50 -12.66 -9.01 -2.13
C ALA A 50 -11.45 -8.61 -3.00
N LEU A 51 -11.05 -7.33 -2.99
CA LEU A 51 -9.88 -6.85 -3.72
C LEU A 51 -8.59 -7.53 -3.23
N THR A 52 -8.39 -7.69 -1.92
CA THR A 52 -7.23 -8.41 -1.36
C THR A 52 -7.17 -9.85 -1.88
N MET A 53 -8.29 -10.57 -1.88
CA MET A 53 -8.33 -11.95 -2.39
C MET A 53 -8.07 -12.01 -3.90
N ILE A 54 -8.71 -11.15 -4.70
CA ILE A 54 -8.51 -11.12 -6.16
C ILE A 54 -7.05 -10.76 -6.50
N THR A 55 -6.53 -9.68 -5.91
CA THR A 55 -5.17 -9.22 -6.18
C THR A 55 -4.13 -10.22 -5.71
N SER A 56 -4.37 -10.97 -4.63
CA SER A 56 -3.45 -12.03 -4.18
C SER A 56 -3.30 -13.18 -5.18
N VAL A 57 -4.35 -13.51 -5.94
CA VAL A 57 -4.25 -14.48 -7.05
C VAL A 57 -3.35 -13.93 -8.14
N VAL A 58 -3.56 -12.67 -8.53
CA VAL A 58 -2.74 -12.00 -9.56
C VAL A 58 -1.28 -11.92 -9.13
N VAL A 59 -1.00 -11.54 -7.88
CA VAL A 59 0.36 -11.51 -7.30
C VAL A 59 0.99 -12.90 -7.31
N GLY A 60 0.23 -13.94 -6.94
CA GLY A 60 0.72 -15.32 -6.96
C GLY A 60 1.16 -15.75 -8.37
N ILE A 61 0.35 -15.46 -9.38
CA ILE A 61 0.64 -15.78 -10.78
C ILE A 61 1.82 -14.96 -11.30
N VAL A 62 1.77 -13.63 -11.16
CA VAL A 62 2.81 -12.73 -11.69
C VAL A 62 4.13 -12.96 -10.95
N GLY A 63 4.09 -13.15 -9.64
CA GLY A 63 5.26 -13.49 -8.82
C GLY A 63 5.90 -14.81 -9.25
N TRP A 64 5.10 -15.82 -9.58
CA TRP A 64 5.60 -17.09 -10.12
C TRP A 64 6.26 -16.91 -11.49
N ILE A 65 5.61 -16.18 -12.42
CA ILE A 65 6.17 -15.88 -13.76
C ILE A 65 7.55 -15.23 -13.64
N ILE A 66 7.69 -14.25 -12.75
CA ILE A 66 8.94 -13.52 -12.55
C ILE A 66 9.98 -14.39 -11.84
N GLY A 67 9.57 -15.21 -10.88
CA GLY A 67 10.45 -16.20 -10.25
C GLY A 67 11.06 -17.15 -11.28
N VAL A 68 10.23 -17.71 -12.18
CA VAL A 68 10.71 -18.59 -13.25
C VAL A 68 11.59 -17.85 -14.25
N ALA A 69 11.24 -16.62 -14.63
CA ALA A 69 11.96 -15.87 -15.66
C ALA A 69 13.36 -15.40 -15.22
N PHE A 70 13.52 -15.00 -13.95
CA PHE A 70 14.76 -14.41 -13.45
C PHE A 70 15.59 -15.34 -12.55
N PHE A 71 15.00 -16.42 -12.01
CA PHE A 71 15.63 -17.30 -11.02
C PHE A 71 15.47 -18.78 -11.38
N SER A 72 15.48 -19.11 -12.68
CA SER A 72 15.31 -20.46 -13.23
C SER A 72 16.27 -21.52 -12.67
N ASP A 73 17.42 -21.08 -12.14
CA ASP A 73 18.48 -21.95 -11.63
C ASP A 73 18.17 -22.49 -10.21
N GLN A 74 17.18 -21.93 -9.52
CA GLN A 74 16.68 -22.44 -8.25
C GLN A 74 15.35 -23.15 -8.50
N SER A 75 15.30 -24.46 -8.24
CA SER A 75 14.16 -25.36 -8.47
C SER A 75 12.80 -24.67 -8.35
N PRO A 76 12.01 -24.54 -9.44
CA PRO A 76 10.79 -23.75 -9.40
C PRO A 76 9.76 -24.42 -8.52
N ILE A 77 9.34 -23.70 -7.47
CA ILE A 77 8.15 -24.03 -6.69
C ILE A 77 6.97 -24.05 -7.67
N ASP A 78 6.11 -25.05 -7.55
CA ASP A 78 4.94 -25.16 -8.41
C ASP A 78 4.02 -23.93 -8.29
N ILE A 79 3.37 -23.56 -9.40
CA ILE A 79 2.50 -22.37 -9.45
C ILE A 79 1.40 -22.40 -8.38
N TYR A 80 0.82 -23.56 -8.09
CA TYR A 80 -0.26 -23.68 -7.09
C TYR A 80 0.24 -23.39 -5.67
N MET A 81 1.48 -23.76 -5.34
CA MET A 81 2.10 -23.43 -4.06
C MET A 81 2.33 -21.91 -3.93
N PHE A 82 2.78 -21.27 -5.01
CA PHE A 82 2.99 -19.82 -5.05
C PHE A 82 1.67 -19.04 -4.86
N ILE A 83 0.61 -19.46 -5.56
CA ILE A 83 -0.72 -18.86 -5.40
C ILE A 83 -1.26 -19.12 -4.00
N PHE A 84 -1.08 -20.34 -3.45
CA PHE A 84 -1.49 -20.66 -2.09
C PHE A 84 -0.82 -19.77 -1.04
N ILE A 85 0.51 -19.61 -1.11
CA ILE A 85 1.26 -18.76 -0.18
C ILE A 85 0.76 -17.31 -0.25
N SER A 86 0.54 -16.79 -1.45
CA SER A 86 0.02 -15.44 -1.67
C SER A 86 -1.39 -15.28 -1.09
N MET A 87 -2.32 -16.17 -1.42
CA MET A 87 -3.71 -16.08 -0.97
C MET A 87 -3.87 -16.29 0.53
N MET A 88 -3.21 -17.30 1.10
CA MET A 88 -3.29 -17.57 2.54
C MET A 88 -2.66 -16.44 3.35
N GLY A 89 -1.48 -15.97 2.94
CA GLY A 89 -0.82 -14.82 3.57
C GLY A 89 -1.66 -13.54 3.45
N ALA A 90 -2.31 -13.32 2.32
CA ALA A 90 -3.18 -12.16 2.10
C ALA A 90 -4.48 -12.23 2.92
N LEU A 91 -5.09 -13.41 3.05
CA LEU A 91 -6.29 -13.59 3.85
C LEU A 91 -6.02 -13.30 5.34
N LEU A 92 -4.98 -13.93 5.90
CA LEU A 92 -4.66 -13.80 7.32
C LEU A 92 -4.30 -12.36 7.69
N ALA A 93 -3.43 -11.71 6.93
CA ALA A 93 -3.09 -10.32 7.19
C ALA A 93 -4.23 -9.36 6.84
N GLY A 94 -5.00 -9.61 5.78
CA GLY A 94 -6.14 -8.79 5.41
C GLY A 94 -7.15 -8.71 6.54
N LEU A 95 -7.44 -9.84 7.20
CA LEU A 95 -8.29 -9.86 8.40
C LEU A 95 -7.72 -8.99 9.53
N MET A 96 -6.42 -9.07 9.81
CA MET A 96 -5.77 -8.24 10.83
C MET A 96 -5.85 -6.75 10.50
N VAL A 97 -5.48 -6.37 9.27
CA VAL A 97 -5.44 -4.97 8.83
C VAL A 97 -6.85 -4.37 8.74
N VAL A 98 -7.86 -5.15 8.32
CA VAL A 98 -9.27 -4.71 8.36
C VAL A 98 -9.70 -4.38 9.79
N VAL A 99 -9.37 -5.21 10.77
CA VAL A 99 -9.69 -4.93 12.19
C VAL A 99 -9.04 -3.63 12.63
N ILE A 100 -7.76 -3.44 12.32
CA ILE A 100 -7.03 -2.21 12.66
C ILE A 100 -7.68 -0.99 11.99
N ASN A 101 -8.03 -1.08 10.71
CA ASN A 101 -8.67 0.01 9.98
C ASN A 101 -10.05 0.36 10.59
N MET A 102 -10.83 -0.64 10.98
CA MET A 102 -12.10 -0.41 11.68
C MET A 102 -11.91 0.25 13.04
N VAL A 103 -10.86 -0.10 13.79
CA VAL A 103 -10.51 0.56 15.05
C VAL A 103 -10.10 2.01 14.82
N ILE A 104 -9.26 2.28 13.81
CA ILE A 104 -8.87 3.65 13.43
C ILE A 104 -10.11 4.47 13.07
N ALA A 105 -10.99 3.93 12.23
CA ALA A 105 -12.23 4.58 11.84
C ALA A 105 -13.13 4.86 13.06
N TYR A 106 -13.27 3.90 13.97
CA TYR A 106 -14.07 4.07 15.19
C TYR A 106 -13.51 5.15 16.12
N VAL A 107 -12.20 5.09 16.41
CA VAL A 107 -11.53 6.05 17.31
C VAL A 107 -11.51 7.43 16.67
N GLY A 108 -11.19 7.51 15.38
CA GLY A 108 -11.17 8.75 14.62
C GLY A 108 -12.53 9.43 14.61
N PHE A 109 -13.60 8.67 14.35
CA PHE A 109 -14.97 9.19 14.42
C PHE A 109 -15.36 9.67 15.82
N LYS A 110 -15.04 8.89 16.86
CA LYS A 110 -15.42 9.22 18.24
C LYS A 110 -14.65 10.41 18.81
N ARG A 111 -13.40 10.61 18.38
CA ARG A 111 -12.51 11.68 18.85
C ARG A 111 -12.45 12.89 17.91
N GLU A 112 -13.23 12.89 16.83
CA GLU A 112 -13.24 13.92 15.79
C GLU A 112 -11.83 14.18 15.22
N TRP A 113 -11.04 13.11 15.08
CA TRP A 113 -9.73 13.21 14.47
C TRP A 113 -9.84 13.22 12.95
N ASP A 114 -8.97 13.99 12.30
CA ASP A 114 -8.79 13.92 10.86
C ASP A 114 -8.07 12.61 10.50
N VAL A 115 -8.87 11.60 10.16
CA VAL A 115 -8.40 10.25 9.83
C VAL A 115 -7.53 10.24 8.58
N ASP A 116 -7.59 11.25 7.71
CA ASP A 116 -6.74 11.36 6.51
C ASP A 116 -5.24 11.47 6.89
N ASN A 117 -4.94 12.04 8.07
CA ASN A 117 -3.56 12.17 8.57
C ASN A 117 -3.06 10.94 9.35
N ILE A 118 -3.97 10.07 9.79
CA ILE A 118 -3.68 9.00 10.76
C ILE A 118 -3.71 7.63 10.10
N THR A 119 -4.63 7.46 9.16
CA THR A 119 -4.94 6.18 8.53
C THR A 119 -3.77 5.66 7.71
N ALA A 120 -3.22 6.46 6.79
CA ALA A 120 -2.17 5.98 5.89
C ALA A 120 -0.92 5.48 6.64
N PRO A 121 -0.34 6.22 7.60
CA PRO A 121 0.81 5.73 8.37
C PRO A 121 0.51 4.47 9.19
N LEU A 122 -0.63 4.43 9.89
CA LEU A 122 -0.98 3.29 10.73
C LEU A 122 -1.29 2.04 9.92
N ILE A 123 -1.97 2.18 8.78
CA ILE A 123 -2.27 1.05 7.91
C ILE A 123 -1.01 0.51 7.25
N ALA A 124 -0.09 1.37 6.82
CA ALA A 124 1.16 0.92 6.24
C ALA A 124 2.02 0.17 7.27
N ALA A 125 2.15 0.70 8.50
CA ALA A 125 2.81 -0.01 9.59
C ALA A 125 2.12 -1.33 9.97
N ALA A 126 0.79 -1.34 10.09
CA ALA A 126 0.01 -2.55 10.35
C ALA A 126 0.15 -3.58 9.21
N GLY A 127 0.22 -3.11 7.97
CA GLY A 127 0.51 -3.89 6.78
C GLY A 127 1.82 -4.63 6.93
N ASP A 128 2.93 -3.92 7.17
CA ASP A 128 4.26 -4.52 7.32
C ASP A 128 4.28 -5.60 8.42
N VAL A 129 3.78 -5.25 9.60
CA VAL A 129 3.77 -6.13 10.78
C VAL A 129 2.89 -7.36 10.56
N ALA A 130 1.77 -7.24 9.86
CA ALA A 130 0.90 -8.38 9.56
C ALA A 130 1.47 -9.22 8.39
N THR A 131 2.18 -8.61 7.45
CA THR A 131 2.48 -9.25 6.16
C THR A 131 3.60 -10.25 6.20
N VAL A 132 4.74 -9.85 6.75
CA VAL A 132 5.91 -10.72 6.77
C VAL A 132 5.63 -12.01 7.56
N PRO A 133 5.03 -11.97 8.78
CA PRO A 133 4.75 -13.19 9.54
C PRO A 133 3.72 -14.09 8.89
N THR A 134 2.68 -13.53 8.26
CA THR A 134 1.61 -14.34 7.64
C THR A 134 2.04 -15.01 6.35
N ILE A 135 2.88 -14.35 5.55
CA ILE A 135 3.51 -14.97 4.38
C ILE A 135 4.45 -16.08 4.84
N PHE A 136 5.26 -15.85 5.89
CA PHE A 136 6.15 -16.88 6.42
C PHE A 136 5.38 -18.08 6.96
N LEU A 137 4.28 -17.84 7.68
CA LEU A 137 3.38 -18.89 8.14
C LEU A 137 2.77 -19.68 6.96
N ALA A 138 2.33 -18.99 5.91
CA ALA A 138 1.78 -19.65 4.71
C ALA A 138 2.84 -20.48 3.98
N ALA A 139 4.08 -20.00 3.89
CA ALA A 139 5.21 -20.75 3.35
C ALA A 139 5.55 -21.96 4.23
N TRP A 140 5.56 -21.80 5.55
CA TRP A 140 5.77 -22.90 6.50
C TRP A 140 4.68 -23.97 6.36
N MET A 141 3.41 -23.60 6.23
CA MET A 141 2.32 -24.53 5.93
C MET A 141 2.56 -25.28 4.62
N CYS A 142 3.00 -24.57 3.58
CA CYS A 142 3.28 -25.16 2.28
C CYS A 142 4.41 -26.21 2.31
N LEU A 143 5.37 -26.06 3.22
CA LEU A 143 6.51 -26.99 3.36
C LEU A 143 6.23 -28.18 4.29
N ASN A 144 5.30 -28.05 5.23
CA ASN A 144 5.06 -29.06 6.28
C ASN A 144 3.76 -29.85 6.09
N MET A 145 2.89 -29.45 5.17
CA MET A 145 1.61 -30.11 4.91
C MET A 145 1.67 -30.93 3.62
N ASP A 146 0.86 -32.00 3.57
CA ASP A 146 0.72 -32.81 2.36
C ASP A 146 0.19 -31.97 1.19
N GLY A 147 0.71 -32.21 -0.02
CA GLY A 147 0.32 -31.49 -1.23
C GLY A 147 -1.19 -31.52 -1.49
N ILE A 148 -1.87 -32.63 -1.18
CA ILE A 148 -3.33 -32.77 -1.31
C ILE A 148 -4.06 -31.74 -0.44
N VAL A 149 -3.59 -31.52 0.80
CA VAL A 149 -4.23 -30.56 1.71
C VAL A 149 -4.06 -29.14 1.19
N ILE A 150 -2.88 -28.81 0.64
CA ILE A 150 -2.61 -27.51 0.01
C ILE A 150 -3.53 -27.29 -1.20
N TYR A 151 -3.69 -28.30 -2.07
CA TYR A 151 -4.60 -28.21 -3.21
C TYR A 151 -6.07 -28.01 -2.79
N VAL A 152 -6.54 -28.76 -1.79
CA VAL A 152 -7.91 -28.61 -1.28
C VAL A 152 -8.10 -27.23 -0.64
N ALA A 153 -7.14 -26.76 0.14
CA ALA A 153 -7.20 -25.43 0.74
C ALA A 153 -7.18 -24.31 -0.32
N LEU A 154 -6.31 -24.42 -1.32
CA LEU A 154 -6.25 -23.47 -2.44
C LEU A 154 -7.56 -23.42 -3.22
N THR A 155 -8.12 -24.58 -3.56
CA THR A 155 -9.40 -24.64 -4.29
C THR A 155 -10.53 -24.03 -3.46
N ALA A 156 -10.58 -24.28 -2.14
CA ALA A 156 -11.52 -23.62 -1.25
C ALA A 156 -11.34 -22.08 -1.22
N LEU A 157 -10.11 -21.58 -1.17
CA LEU A 157 -9.82 -20.13 -1.21
C LEU A 157 -10.24 -19.50 -2.55
N LEU A 158 -10.01 -20.17 -3.67
CA LEU A 158 -10.44 -19.72 -5.00
C LEU A 158 -11.97 -19.68 -5.10
N ILE A 159 -12.66 -20.72 -4.63
CA ILE A 159 -14.13 -20.77 -4.58
C ILE A 159 -14.66 -19.65 -3.69
N LEU A 160 -14.07 -19.44 -2.50
CA LEU A 160 -14.43 -18.34 -1.60
C LEU A 160 -14.28 -16.98 -2.31
N THR A 161 -13.17 -16.77 -3.02
CA THR A 161 -12.92 -15.53 -3.78
C THR A 161 -13.97 -15.31 -4.86
N LEU A 162 -14.32 -16.36 -5.61
CA LEU A 162 -15.35 -16.31 -6.65
C LEU A 162 -16.74 -16.04 -6.06
N ILE A 163 -17.10 -16.68 -4.94
CA ILE A 163 -18.37 -16.45 -4.26
C ILE A 163 -18.44 -15.01 -3.72
N MET A 164 -17.41 -14.54 -3.00
CA MET A 164 -17.37 -13.18 -2.46
C MET A 164 -17.48 -12.14 -3.57
N THR A 165 -16.66 -12.27 -4.62
CA THR A 165 -16.66 -11.31 -5.74
C THR A 165 -17.96 -11.39 -6.54
N GLY A 166 -18.42 -12.60 -6.87
CA GLY A 166 -19.65 -12.83 -7.63
C GLY A 166 -20.88 -12.29 -6.90
N THR A 167 -20.99 -12.52 -5.59
CA THR A 167 -22.11 -12.00 -4.78
C THR A 167 -22.12 -10.47 -4.71
N ILE A 168 -20.96 -9.80 -4.74
CA ILE A 168 -20.87 -8.33 -4.77
C ILE A 168 -21.22 -7.80 -6.18
N LEU A 169 -20.67 -8.41 -7.23
CA LEU A 169 -20.90 -7.97 -8.62
C LEU A 169 -22.35 -8.19 -9.08
N MET A 170 -23.03 -9.24 -8.58
CA MET A 170 -24.43 -9.54 -8.86
C MET A 170 -25.43 -8.66 -8.09
N ARG A 171 -24.98 -7.81 -7.16
CA ARG A 171 -25.88 -6.89 -6.45
C ARG A 171 -26.54 -5.93 -7.44
N LYS A 172 -27.86 -5.85 -7.38
CA LYS A 172 -28.63 -4.88 -8.18
C LYS A 172 -28.29 -3.47 -7.74
N ASN A 173 -27.96 -2.62 -8.70
CA ASN A 173 -27.85 -1.18 -8.45
C ASN A 173 -29.21 -0.67 -7.95
N ARG A 174 -29.21 0.15 -6.91
CA ARG A 174 -30.41 0.90 -6.53
C ARG A 174 -30.63 2.01 -7.57
N ARG A 175 -31.90 2.33 -7.85
CA ARG A 175 -32.36 3.24 -8.93
C ARG A 175 -31.61 4.59 -9.07
N ARG A 176 -30.80 5.02 -8.09
CA ARG A 176 -30.00 6.26 -8.13
C ARG A 176 -28.57 6.18 -7.54
N LYS A 177 -28.11 5.03 -7.04
CA LYS A 177 -26.73 4.87 -6.52
C LYS A 177 -26.18 3.50 -6.92
N LYS A 178 -24.96 3.49 -7.47
CA LYS A 178 -24.17 2.26 -7.64
C LYS A 178 -23.91 1.67 -6.25
N ASP A 179 -23.86 0.34 -6.16
CA ASP A 179 -23.41 -0.31 -4.92
C ASP A 179 -21.93 0.05 -4.71
N GLU A 180 -21.60 0.62 -3.55
CA GLU A 180 -20.25 1.14 -3.29
C GLU A 180 -19.21 0.00 -3.31
N ALA A 181 -19.51 -1.18 -2.77
CA ALA A 181 -18.58 -2.31 -2.80
C ALA A 181 -18.31 -2.77 -4.25
N LYS A 182 -19.36 -2.81 -5.09
CA LYS A 182 -19.21 -3.09 -6.52
C LYS A 182 -18.36 -2.04 -7.22
N ARG A 183 -18.60 -0.75 -6.94
CA ARG A 183 -17.84 0.37 -7.50
C ARG A 183 -16.36 0.23 -7.16
N ILE A 184 -16.05 0.06 -5.87
CA ILE A 184 -14.70 -0.14 -5.34
C ILE A 184 -13.98 -1.24 -6.11
N ILE A 185 -14.60 -2.42 -6.28
CA ILE A 185 -13.98 -3.52 -7.01
C ILE A 185 -13.74 -3.14 -8.48
N THR A 186 -14.74 -2.58 -9.17
CA THR A 186 -14.64 -2.29 -10.61
C THR A 186 -13.67 -1.17 -10.95
N GLU A 187 -13.56 -0.15 -10.08
CA GLU A 187 -12.67 1.00 -10.29
C GLU A 187 -11.25 0.70 -9.80
N SER A 188 -11.07 -0.03 -8.69
CA SER A 188 -9.74 -0.30 -8.12
C SER A 188 -9.00 -1.44 -8.81
N LEU A 189 -9.68 -2.47 -9.31
CA LEU A 189 -9.03 -3.69 -9.83
C LEU A 189 -8.09 -3.42 -11.02
N PRO A 190 -8.46 -2.63 -12.05
CA PRO A 190 -7.55 -2.33 -13.16
C PRO A 190 -6.29 -1.61 -12.68
N VAL A 191 -6.44 -0.63 -11.80
CA VAL A 191 -5.32 0.17 -11.29
C VAL A 191 -4.44 -0.63 -10.37
N LEU A 192 -5.01 -1.42 -9.46
CA LEU A 192 -4.25 -2.35 -8.63
C LEU A 192 -3.47 -3.35 -9.47
N THR A 193 -4.04 -3.84 -10.58
CA THR A 193 -3.32 -4.75 -11.49
C THR A 193 -2.08 -4.08 -12.07
N VAL A 194 -2.17 -2.83 -12.52
CA VAL A 194 -1.00 -2.05 -12.98
C VAL A 194 -0.01 -1.83 -11.83
N CYS A 195 -0.50 -1.51 -10.63
CA CYS A 195 0.33 -1.31 -9.45
C CYS A 195 1.11 -2.58 -9.04
N ILE A 196 0.55 -3.78 -9.25
CA ILE A 196 1.27 -5.05 -9.04
C ILE A 196 2.54 -5.09 -9.90
N PHE A 197 2.44 -4.77 -11.18
CA PHE A 197 3.61 -4.76 -12.08
C PHE A 197 4.65 -3.72 -11.64
N ILE A 198 4.21 -2.51 -11.27
CA ILE A 198 5.10 -1.44 -10.77
C ILE A 198 5.78 -1.87 -9.47
N GLY A 199 5.03 -2.45 -8.52
CA GLY A 199 5.56 -2.89 -7.23
C GLY A 199 6.59 -4.01 -7.38
N ILE A 200 6.43 -4.89 -8.37
CA ILE A 200 7.46 -5.91 -8.64
C ILE A 200 8.73 -5.27 -9.21
N LEU A 201 8.64 -4.25 -10.07
CA LEU A 201 9.81 -3.48 -10.50
C LEU A 201 10.56 -2.89 -9.31
N ALA A 202 9.85 -2.29 -8.34
CA ALA A 202 10.46 -1.79 -7.10
C ALA A 202 11.22 -2.90 -6.35
N GLY A 203 10.57 -4.06 -6.18
CA GLY A 203 11.18 -5.23 -5.55
C GLY A 203 12.45 -5.70 -6.26
N THR A 204 12.47 -5.72 -7.58
CA THR A 204 13.66 -6.10 -8.36
C THR A 204 14.81 -5.09 -8.21
N ILE A 205 14.51 -3.79 -8.17
CA ILE A 205 15.52 -2.74 -7.95
C ILE A 205 16.21 -2.95 -6.61
N VAL A 206 15.44 -3.19 -5.54
CA VAL A 206 15.98 -3.47 -4.21
C VAL A 206 16.80 -4.76 -4.18
N GLU A 207 16.29 -5.84 -4.78
CA GLU A 207 16.95 -7.15 -4.80
C GLU A 207 18.33 -7.09 -5.46
N THR A 208 18.48 -6.34 -6.56
CA THR A 208 19.76 -6.21 -7.28
C THR A 208 20.86 -5.54 -6.46
N GLN A 209 20.53 -4.85 -5.36
CA GLN A 209 21.49 -4.17 -4.50
C GLN A 209 21.74 -4.89 -3.16
N THR A 210 21.16 -6.08 -2.97
CA THR A 210 21.31 -6.87 -1.74
C THR A 210 22.77 -7.06 -1.33
N ALA A 211 23.69 -7.31 -2.27
CA ALA A 211 25.12 -7.44 -1.99
C ALA A 211 25.74 -6.18 -1.34
N ASN A 212 25.34 -4.99 -1.78
CA ASN A 212 25.81 -3.71 -1.22
C ASN A 212 25.10 -3.37 0.11
N LEU A 213 23.83 -3.77 0.26
CA LEU A 213 23.08 -3.57 1.49
C LEU A 213 23.63 -4.44 2.63
N VAL A 214 24.08 -5.66 2.35
CA VAL A 214 24.71 -6.53 3.35
C VAL A 214 26.03 -5.97 3.89
N ALA A 215 26.76 -5.19 3.08
CA ALA A 215 27.99 -4.54 3.51
C ALA A 215 27.76 -3.46 4.59
N TYR A 216 26.58 -2.85 4.63
CA TYR A 216 26.21 -1.81 5.59
C TYR A 216 24.88 -2.16 6.30
N PRO A 217 24.93 -2.86 7.45
CA PRO A 217 23.75 -3.29 8.20
C PRO A 217 22.73 -2.18 8.52
N VAL A 218 23.19 -0.94 8.71
CA VAL A 218 22.33 0.24 8.89
C VAL A 218 21.35 0.40 7.72
N LEU A 219 21.83 0.19 6.48
CA LEU A 219 21.02 0.36 5.27
C LEU A 219 19.94 -0.71 5.13
N LEU A 220 20.17 -1.93 5.64
CA LEU A 220 19.17 -3.00 5.65
C LEU A 220 17.98 -2.68 6.55
N VAL A 221 18.23 -2.04 7.70
CA VAL A 221 17.18 -1.59 8.62
C VAL A 221 16.48 -0.35 8.08
N LEU A 222 17.25 0.56 7.50
CA LEU A 222 16.78 1.84 7.01
C LEU A 222 15.85 1.72 5.79
N LEU A 223 16.21 0.88 4.82
CA LEU A 223 15.52 0.82 3.53
C LEU A 223 14.00 0.56 3.64
N PRO A 224 13.52 -0.51 4.32
CA PRO A 224 12.08 -0.74 4.44
C PRO A 224 11.37 0.39 5.20
N ALA A 225 11.98 0.93 6.25
CA ALA A 225 11.42 2.04 7.02
C ALA A 225 11.32 3.33 6.16
N PHE A 226 12.31 3.60 5.32
CA PHE A 226 12.33 4.74 4.41
C PHE A 226 11.25 4.63 3.33
N LEU A 227 11.12 3.46 2.68
CA LEU A 227 10.09 3.21 1.68
C LEU A 227 8.69 3.36 2.28
N ASN A 228 8.46 2.74 3.45
CA ASN A 228 7.19 2.81 4.16
C ASN A 228 6.85 4.26 4.55
N GLN A 229 7.83 5.02 5.08
CA GLN A 229 7.61 6.42 5.44
C GLN A 229 7.26 7.29 4.23
N GLY A 230 7.89 7.08 3.08
CA GLY A 230 7.54 7.77 1.84
C GLY A 230 6.09 7.50 1.41
N ASN A 231 5.66 6.23 1.49
CA ASN A 231 4.28 5.84 1.18
C ASN A 231 3.26 6.41 2.17
N ALA A 232 3.61 6.48 3.45
CA ALA A 232 2.77 7.10 4.47
C ALA A 232 2.54 8.59 4.17
N LEU A 233 3.58 9.33 3.83
CA LEU A 233 3.48 10.75 3.44
C LEU A 233 2.66 10.95 2.16
N SER A 234 2.88 10.12 1.12
CA SER A 234 2.05 10.18 -0.09
C SER A 234 0.60 9.83 0.19
N GLY A 235 0.34 8.85 1.07
CA GLY A 235 -1.00 8.46 1.47
C GLY A 235 -1.75 9.58 2.20
N ILE A 236 -1.09 10.26 3.14
CA ILE A 236 -1.67 11.43 3.83
C ILE A 236 -2.02 12.52 2.80
N LEU A 237 -1.04 12.89 1.97
CA LEU A 237 -1.21 14.01 1.05
C LEU A 237 -2.26 13.74 -0.03
N THR A 238 -2.29 12.53 -0.59
CA THR A 238 -3.31 12.11 -1.56
C THR A 238 -4.69 11.99 -0.94
N SER A 239 -4.81 11.45 0.28
CA SER A 239 -6.08 11.38 0.99
C SER A 239 -6.64 12.79 1.22
N ARG A 240 -5.82 13.72 1.70
CA ARG A 240 -6.23 15.12 1.88
C ARG A 240 -6.66 15.79 0.57
N PHE A 241 -5.92 15.58 -0.53
CA PHE A 241 -6.33 16.13 -1.84
C PHE A 241 -7.63 15.52 -2.34
N SER A 242 -7.81 14.21 -2.17
CA SER A 242 -9.04 13.52 -2.53
C SER A 242 -10.25 14.10 -1.77
N THR A 243 -10.15 14.19 -0.44
CA THR A 243 -11.17 14.78 0.43
C THR A 243 -11.48 16.23 0.01
N MET A 244 -10.46 17.07 -0.20
CA MET A 244 -10.65 18.46 -0.62
C MET A 244 -11.33 18.58 -2.00
N MET A 245 -11.04 17.67 -2.94
CA MET A 245 -11.71 17.64 -4.25
C MET A 245 -13.18 17.22 -4.13
N HIS A 246 -13.49 16.21 -3.29
CA HIS A 246 -14.85 15.77 -3.01
C HIS A 246 -15.69 16.83 -2.28
N MET A 247 -15.07 17.60 -1.38
CA MET A 247 -15.72 18.74 -0.71
C MET A 247 -15.85 19.97 -1.63
N GLY A 248 -15.21 19.97 -2.80
CA GLY A 248 -15.20 21.12 -3.70
C GLY A 248 -14.32 22.29 -3.22
N THR A 249 -13.51 22.10 -2.19
CA THR A 249 -12.58 23.11 -1.65
C THR A 249 -11.29 23.19 -2.46
N LEU A 250 -10.96 22.15 -3.24
CA LEU A 250 -9.83 22.14 -4.17
C LEU A 250 -10.31 21.90 -5.60
N GLY A 251 -10.18 22.93 -6.44
CA GLY A 251 -10.53 22.84 -7.85
C GLY A 251 -9.44 22.18 -8.70
N VAL A 252 -9.84 21.33 -9.64
CA VAL A 252 -8.90 20.68 -10.56
C VAL A 252 -8.41 21.66 -11.62
N ARG A 253 -7.15 22.09 -11.50
CA ARG A 253 -6.50 23.04 -12.44
C ARG A 253 -5.23 22.45 -13.04
N LYS A 254 -4.72 23.04 -14.12
CA LYS A 254 -3.45 22.61 -14.76
C LYS A 254 -2.25 22.82 -13.83
N TYR A 255 -2.24 23.91 -13.09
CA TYR A 255 -1.22 24.22 -12.10
C TYR A 255 -1.81 24.15 -10.69
N PRO A 256 -1.05 23.64 -9.70
CA PRO A 256 -1.48 23.63 -8.31
C PRO A 256 -1.93 25.03 -7.83
N PRO A 257 -3.11 25.17 -7.22
CA PRO A 257 -3.50 26.41 -6.58
C PRO A 257 -2.78 26.61 -5.23
N ILE A 258 -2.96 27.76 -4.59
CA ILE A 258 -2.21 28.15 -3.37
C ILE A 258 -2.47 27.18 -2.20
N GLU A 259 -3.69 26.65 -2.10
CA GLU A 259 -4.09 25.67 -1.10
C GLU A 259 -3.26 24.38 -1.22
N THR A 260 -2.91 23.99 -2.45
CA THR A 260 -2.04 22.84 -2.70
C THR A 260 -0.60 23.10 -2.24
N TYR A 261 -0.06 24.30 -2.48
CA TYR A 261 1.28 24.66 -2.03
C TYR A 261 1.40 24.69 -0.50
N ASN A 262 0.35 25.11 0.20
CA ASN A 262 0.32 25.03 1.67
C ASN A 262 0.43 23.58 2.15
N ASN A 263 -0.27 22.66 1.49
CA ASN A 263 -0.15 21.23 1.80
C ASN A 263 1.23 20.66 1.43
N PHE A 264 1.85 21.15 0.35
CA PHE A 264 3.23 20.78 -0.01
C PHE A 264 4.24 21.21 1.06
N ALA A 265 4.09 22.43 1.59
CA ALA A 265 4.94 22.93 2.67
C ALA A 265 4.79 22.08 3.95
N VAL A 266 3.55 21.74 4.32
CA VAL A 266 3.29 20.84 5.45
C VAL A 266 3.93 19.47 5.21
N ASN A 267 3.84 18.92 4.00
CA ASN A 267 4.46 17.64 3.67
C ASN A 267 6.01 17.68 3.78
N TYR A 268 6.66 18.78 3.40
CA TYR A 268 8.11 18.94 3.63
C TYR A 268 8.45 18.99 5.11
N VAL A 269 7.71 19.74 5.92
CA VAL A 269 7.95 19.83 7.37
C VAL A 269 7.78 18.46 8.02
N LEU A 270 6.69 17.75 7.69
CA LEU A 270 6.47 16.38 8.15
C LEU A 270 7.60 15.47 7.69
N GLY A 271 7.99 15.54 6.42
CA GLY A 271 9.10 14.79 5.85
C GLY A 271 10.40 14.97 6.62
N ILE A 272 10.80 16.21 6.95
CA ILE A 272 12.04 16.49 7.69
C ILE A 272 12.00 15.76 9.03
N ILE A 273 10.89 15.90 9.76
CA ILE A 273 10.73 15.30 11.10
C ILE A 273 10.74 13.78 11.01
N THR A 274 9.93 13.20 10.11
CA THR A 274 9.75 11.75 10.05
C THR A 274 10.95 11.04 9.44
N PHE A 275 11.60 11.60 8.42
CA PHE A 275 12.81 10.99 7.85
C PHE A 275 14.00 11.13 8.81
N ALA A 276 14.13 12.25 9.55
CA ALA A 276 15.11 12.34 10.63
C ALA A 276 14.89 11.25 11.68
N TYR A 277 13.63 11.04 12.10
CA TYR A 277 13.28 9.97 13.04
C TYR A 277 13.65 8.58 12.50
N VAL A 278 13.35 8.28 11.23
CA VAL A 278 13.73 7.03 10.57
C VAL A 278 15.25 6.84 10.58
N GLY A 279 16.02 7.88 10.26
CA GLY A 279 17.49 7.84 10.28
C GLY A 279 18.06 7.58 11.68
N VAL A 280 17.56 8.29 12.69
CA VAL A 280 17.96 8.12 14.09
C VAL A 280 17.61 6.71 14.59
N ALA A 281 16.39 6.25 14.34
CA ALA A 281 15.93 4.93 14.76
C ALA A 281 16.75 3.81 14.09
N ALA A 282 16.99 3.91 12.78
CA ALA A 282 17.81 2.94 12.05
C ALA A 282 19.23 2.87 12.60
N PHE A 283 19.86 4.02 12.87
CA PHE A 283 21.19 4.10 13.46
C PHE A 283 21.22 3.44 14.84
N LEU A 284 20.26 3.71 15.73
CA LEU A 284 20.26 3.15 17.09
C LEU A 284 20.09 1.63 17.15
N VAL A 285 19.34 1.05 16.20
CA VAL A 285 19.02 -0.39 16.18
C VAL A 285 20.08 -1.22 15.45
N SER A 286 20.87 -0.60 14.57
CA SER A 286 21.84 -1.30 13.75
C SER A 286 23.27 -1.23 14.33
N PRO A 287 24.13 -2.21 14.01
CA PRO A 287 25.56 -2.10 14.27
C PRO A 287 26.13 -0.83 13.64
N GLN A 288 26.97 -0.11 14.39
CA GLN A 288 27.48 1.20 14.00
C GLN A 288 28.62 1.07 12.96
N THR A 289 28.25 0.78 11.72
CA THR A 289 29.18 0.63 10.59
C THR A 289 29.42 1.92 9.81
N MET A 290 28.56 2.92 9.99
CA MET A 290 28.60 4.21 9.29
C MET A 290 28.42 5.32 10.32
N PRO A 291 29.10 6.47 10.22
CA PRO A 291 28.94 7.55 11.18
C PRO A 291 27.55 8.18 11.09
N PHE A 292 27.02 8.62 12.24
CA PHE A 292 25.65 9.13 12.37
C PHE A 292 25.30 10.26 11.38
N HIS A 293 26.22 11.19 11.17
CA HIS A 293 25.99 12.35 10.30
C HIS A 293 25.81 11.95 8.82
N GLU A 294 26.51 10.92 8.34
CA GLU A 294 26.36 10.44 6.97
C GLU A 294 25.02 9.73 6.79
N VAL A 295 24.59 8.92 7.77
CA VAL A 295 23.27 8.27 7.76
C VAL A 295 22.16 9.33 7.75
N LEU A 296 22.25 10.33 8.61
CA LEU A 296 21.26 11.39 8.70
C LEU A 296 21.21 12.23 7.43
N LEU A 297 22.37 12.61 6.86
CA LEU A 297 22.45 13.36 5.62
C LEU A 297 21.86 12.55 4.45
N LEU A 298 22.21 11.27 4.33
CA LEU A 298 21.69 10.36 3.31
C LEU A 298 20.15 10.30 3.37
N VAL A 299 19.60 10.06 4.56
CA VAL A 299 18.15 9.90 4.76
C VAL A 299 17.38 11.19 4.53
N LEU A 300 17.90 12.32 5.01
CA LEU A 300 17.25 13.61 4.81
C LEU A 300 17.31 14.07 3.36
N THR A 301 18.45 13.92 2.68
CA THR A 301 18.57 14.28 1.26
C THR A 301 17.65 13.40 0.40
N ALA A 302 17.68 12.09 0.60
CA ALA A 302 16.76 11.16 -0.05
C ALA A 302 15.30 11.54 0.23
N GLY A 303 14.97 11.78 1.50
CA GLY A 303 13.61 12.11 1.95
C GLY A 303 13.08 13.42 1.37
N MET A 304 13.91 14.47 1.23
CA MET A 304 13.48 15.74 0.62
C MET A 304 13.28 15.63 -0.89
N LEU A 305 14.13 14.85 -1.58
CA LEU A 305 13.90 14.52 -2.99
C LEU A 305 12.59 13.74 -3.16
N SER A 306 12.37 12.73 -2.33
CA SER A 306 11.11 11.98 -2.27
C SER A 306 9.92 12.89 -2.01
N ALA A 307 9.98 13.79 -1.03
CA ALA A 307 8.90 14.73 -0.73
C ALA A 307 8.53 15.63 -1.92
N THR A 308 9.53 16.03 -2.72
CA THR A 308 9.31 16.79 -3.96
C THR A 308 8.48 16.00 -4.96
N VAL A 309 8.85 14.74 -5.19
CA VAL A 309 8.10 13.86 -6.12
C VAL A 309 6.72 13.56 -5.56
N ILE A 310 6.59 13.29 -4.24
CA ILE A 310 5.32 13.03 -3.56
C ILE A 310 4.35 14.18 -3.77
N ASN A 311 4.79 15.42 -3.58
CA ASN A 311 3.97 16.61 -3.73
C ASN A 311 3.35 16.69 -5.14
N LEU A 312 4.20 16.61 -6.17
CA LEU A 312 3.76 16.69 -7.56
C LEU A 312 2.85 15.51 -7.92
N LEU A 313 3.30 14.29 -7.61
CA LEU A 313 2.58 13.07 -7.96
C LEU A 313 1.20 13.03 -7.29
N SER A 314 1.11 13.39 -6.01
CA SER A 314 -0.15 13.37 -5.25
C SER A 314 -1.22 14.29 -5.86
N TYR A 315 -0.83 15.52 -6.23
CA TYR A 315 -1.77 16.46 -6.84
C TYR A 315 -2.18 16.03 -8.25
N TYR A 316 -1.24 15.61 -9.09
CA TYR A 316 -1.53 15.29 -10.49
C TYR A 316 -2.31 13.99 -10.65
N VAL A 317 -2.03 12.97 -9.83
CA VAL A 317 -2.78 11.70 -9.86
C VAL A 317 -4.22 11.93 -9.39
N ALA A 318 -4.43 12.63 -8.27
CA ALA A 318 -5.78 12.96 -7.79
C ALA A 318 -6.55 13.81 -8.82
N SER A 319 -5.90 14.83 -9.39
CA SER A 319 -6.47 15.66 -10.44
C SER A 319 -6.83 14.86 -11.70
N ALA A 320 -6.00 13.89 -12.10
CA ALA A 320 -6.26 13.04 -13.24
C ALA A 320 -7.44 12.11 -12.97
N ALA A 321 -7.51 11.48 -11.80
CA ALA A 321 -8.64 10.62 -11.40
C ALA A 321 -9.98 11.36 -11.55
N VAL A 322 -10.07 12.58 -11.01
CA VAL A 322 -11.27 13.41 -11.13
C VAL A 322 -11.58 13.78 -12.59
N ARG A 323 -10.56 14.11 -13.42
CA ARG A 323 -10.77 14.41 -14.85
C ARG A 323 -11.31 13.23 -15.64
N PHE A 324 -10.92 12.01 -15.29
CA PHE A 324 -11.42 10.79 -15.92
C PHE A 324 -12.75 10.31 -15.31
N GLY A 325 -13.33 11.04 -14.35
CA GLY A 325 -14.57 10.67 -13.68
C GLY A 325 -14.45 9.45 -12.76
N LEU A 326 -13.24 9.14 -12.30
CA LEU A 326 -12.93 8.09 -11.34
C LEU A 326 -12.90 8.65 -9.92
N ASP A 327 -13.07 7.80 -8.90
CA ASP A 327 -12.87 8.25 -7.53
C ASP A 327 -11.37 8.52 -7.24
N PRO A 328 -10.96 9.74 -6.86
CA PRO A 328 -9.60 9.96 -6.39
C PRO A 328 -9.24 9.10 -5.16
N ASP A 329 -10.20 8.69 -4.33
CA ASP A 329 -9.95 7.81 -3.17
C ASP A 329 -9.59 6.38 -3.60
N ASP A 330 -10.07 5.92 -4.76
CA ASP A 330 -9.80 4.58 -5.28
C ASP A 330 -8.47 4.51 -6.01
N GLN A 331 -8.07 5.61 -6.67
CA GLN A 331 -6.95 5.62 -7.62
C GLN A 331 -5.68 6.23 -7.04
N SER A 332 -5.80 7.29 -6.23
CA SER A 332 -4.65 8.12 -5.89
C SER A 332 -3.65 7.39 -5.00
N ILE A 333 -4.13 6.75 -3.93
CA ILE A 333 -3.24 6.03 -3.00
C ILE A 333 -2.51 4.88 -3.71
N PRO A 334 -3.19 3.96 -4.43
CA PRO A 334 -2.49 2.87 -5.11
C PRO A 334 -1.43 3.34 -6.11
N VAL A 335 -1.77 4.30 -6.97
CA VAL A 335 -0.85 4.80 -8.00
C VAL A 335 0.33 5.52 -7.37
N THR A 336 0.07 6.38 -6.38
CA THR A 336 1.14 7.15 -5.75
C THR A 336 2.07 6.26 -4.93
N SER A 337 1.54 5.36 -4.11
CA SER A 337 2.34 4.46 -3.28
C SER A 337 3.21 3.54 -4.14
N SER A 338 2.64 2.86 -5.16
CA SER A 338 3.45 1.95 -5.98
C SER A 338 4.49 2.67 -6.83
N THR A 339 4.19 3.88 -7.30
CA THR A 339 5.20 4.70 -7.99
C THR A 339 6.28 5.16 -7.01
N MET A 340 5.90 5.52 -5.78
CA MET A 340 6.83 5.93 -4.73
C MET A 340 7.74 4.81 -4.28
N ASP A 341 7.28 3.56 -4.24
CA ASP A 341 8.15 2.42 -3.97
C ASP A 341 9.34 2.37 -4.95
N VAL A 342 9.06 2.53 -6.25
CA VAL A 342 10.11 2.56 -7.29
C VAL A 342 11.00 3.80 -7.15
N VAL A 343 10.39 4.97 -6.99
CA VAL A 343 11.11 6.25 -6.92
C VAL A 343 11.99 6.33 -5.69
N ASN A 344 11.45 6.01 -4.51
CA ASN A 344 12.18 6.04 -3.25
C ASN A 344 13.32 5.02 -3.23
N ALA A 345 13.08 3.80 -3.74
CA ALA A 345 14.13 2.79 -3.89
C ALA A 345 15.23 3.31 -4.83
N SER A 346 14.86 3.91 -5.96
CA SER A 346 15.82 4.46 -6.92
C SER A 346 16.63 5.62 -6.35
N ILE A 347 15.99 6.56 -5.65
CA ILE A 347 16.64 7.73 -5.03
C ILE A 347 17.66 7.27 -3.99
N ILE A 348 17.23 6.45 -3.02
CA ILE A 348 18.11 6.07 -1.90
C ILE A 348 19.27 5.21 -2.39
N ILE A 349 19.04 4.28 -3.32
CA ILE A 349 20.10 3.45 -3.91
C ILE A 349 21.09 4.29 -4.72
N SER A 350 20.61 5.26 -5.50
CA SER A 350 21.48 6.13 -6.28
C SER A 350 22.35 7.00 -5.37
N LEU A 351 21.79 7.50 -4.26
CA LEU A 351 22.55 8.27 -3.27
C LEU A 351 23.56 7.38 -2.55
N ILE A 352 23.19 6.17 -2.13
CA ILE A 352 24.13 5.19 -1.55
C ILE A 352 25.31 4.96 -2.50
N ARG A 353 25.04 4.79 -3.80
CA ARG A 353 26.09 4.62 -4.81
C ARG A 353 26.98 5.85 -4.99
N LEU A 354 26.45 7.05 -4.80
CA LEU A 354 27.22 8.30 -4.91
C LEU A 354 28.07 8.58 -3.66
N THR A 355 27.62 8.16 -2.49
CA THR A 355 28.27 8.48 -1.21
C THR A 355 29.19 7.39 -0.70
N LEU A 356 28.92 6.11 -0.99
CA LEU A 356 29.58 4.95 -0.38
C LEU A 356 30.32 4.04 -1.37
N LEU A 357 30.12 4.21 -2.69
CA LEU A 357 30.74 3.41 -3.76
C LEU A 357 31.53 4.30 -4.72
#